data_AF-A0A7C2A140-F1
#
_entry.id   AF-A0A7C2A140-F1
#
_cell.length_a   1.000
_cell.length_b   1.000
_cell.length_c   1.000
_cell.angle_alpha   90.00
_cell.angle_beta   90.00
_cell.angle_gamma   90.00
#
_symmetry.space_group_name_H-M   'P 1'
#
loop_
_entity.id
_entity.type
_entity.pdbx_description
1 polymer ?
#
loop_
_entity_poly.entity_id
_entity_poly.type
_entity_poly.pdbx_seq_one_letter_code
_entity_poly.pdbx_strand_id
1 'polypeptide(L)'
;MSKITEKAMIKRGLSKKLAEKVASFYTLEELKKANVKELEKKFGKDLNKILKAVGRENELEKAKAKEKAKEKAKEKEIKKVKKKKEKKKEVKKKTSSKKKKVSVREKIINIINKKNEYLPSNIIDEIVKKIEENNLTDKIDILVEKAIEEYNRHLMEPLEACGMVAAQSIGEPGTQMTMRTFHYAGVAEINVTLGLPRLIEIVDARKDPSTPIMTVYLEGAYRVNREKAMEIANKIEVTRLINIAEIETDISNMKVVIKPSLKSMERKNIEMDDLLKALKKLNKVEIKKGKNEIEIFPEKENENYRELRRLSEEVKNIKIKGIDGIKRAIIRKEGDEHVIYTEGSNFEKVLEIEGVDKTRTVTNDIHAIYQVLGIEAARNAIINEAYS
;
A
#
# COMPACT_ATOMS: atom_id res chain seq x y z
N MET A 1 38.69 51.12 48.84
CA MET A 1 37.68 50.05 48.85
C MET A 1 36.45 50.55 49.61
N SER A 2 35.28 50.50 48.97
CA SER A 2 34.13 51.31 49.38
C SER A 2 33.47 50.77 50.67
N LYS A 3 33.68 51.49 51.79
CA LYS A 3 32.96 51.26 53.05
C LYS A 3 31.43 51.38 52.91
N ILE A 4 30.96 51.96 51.78
CA ILE A 4 29.54 52.13 51.45
C ILE A 4 28.94 50.80 50.99
N THR A 5 29.66 50.00 50.19
CA THR A 5 29.21 48.67 49.74
C THR A 5 29.10 47.68 50.88
N GLU A 6 30.08 47.71 51.79
CA GLU A 6 30.12 46.84 52.97
C GLU A 6 28.93 47.12 53.90
N LYS A 7 28.66 48.40 54.23
CA LYS A 7 27.50 48.80 55.03
C LYS A 7 26.16 48.45 54.36
N ALA A 8 26.05 48.58 53.04
CA ALA A 8 24.84 48.25 52.30
C ALA A 8 24.55 46.73 52.25
N MET A 9 25.59 45.90 52.16
CA MET A 9 25.48 44.43 52.22
C MET A 9 25.11 43.94 53.63
N ILE A 10 25.68 44.56 54.68
CA ILE A 10 25.33 44.25 56.07
C ILE A 10 23.86 44.62 56.36
N LYS A 11 23.39 45.78 55.88
CA LYS A 11 21.99 46.22 56.05
C LYS A 11 20.98 45.32 55.32
N ARG A 12 21.43 44.53 54.33
CA ARG A 12 20.62 43.54 53.59
C ARG A 12 20.78 42.10 54.10
N GLY A 13 21.41 41.91 55.27
CA GLY A 13 21.41 40.63 55.99
C GLY A 13 22.61 39.71 55.77
N LEU A 14 23.73 40.19 55.22
CA LEU A 14 24.97 39.42 55.10
C LEU A 14 25.90 39.60 56.31
N SER A 15 26.63 38.54 56.69
CA SER A 15 27.58 38.58 57.79
C SER A 15 28.80 39.46 57.47
N LYS A 16 29.35 40.16 58.48
CA LYS A 16 30.39 41.20 58.34
C LYS A 16 31.61 40.74 57.52
N LYS A 17 32.09 39.51 57.76
CA LYS A 17 33.24 38.91 57.04
C LYS A 17 32.96 38.62 55.56
N LEU A 18 31.71 38.36 55.19
CA LEU A 18 31.31 38.07 53.81
C LEU A 18 31.07 39.36 53.02
N ALA A 19 30.53 40.39 53.69
CA ALA A 19 30.39 41.73 53.12
C ALA A 19 31.75 42.39 52.81
N GLU A 20 32.75 42.24 53.69
CA GLU A 20 34.13 42.72 53.45
C GLU A 20 34.81 41.99 52.27
N LYS A 21 34.61 40.67 52.16
CA LYS A 21 35.12 39.89 51.02
C LYS A 21 34.46 40.24 49.70
N VAL A 22 33.20 40.66 49.69
CA VAL A 22 32.52 41.07 48.45
C VAL A 22 32.88 42.51 48.07
N ALA A 23 32.97 43.41 49.07
CA ALA A 23 33.32 44.81 48.87
C ALA A 23 34.79 45.05 48.48
N SER A 24 35.67 44.06 48.71
CA SER A 24 37.08 44.10 48.27
C SER A 24 37.28 43.78 46.80
N PHE A 25 36.35 43.06 46.16
CA PHE A 25 36.48 42.67 44.75
C PHE A 25 35.49 43.37 43.81
N TYR A 26 34.34 43.87 44.30
CA TYR A 26 33.33 44.51 43.45
C TYR A 26 32.61 45.67 44.13
N THR A 27 32.21 46.67 43.33
CA THR A 27 31.24 47.69 43.72
C THR A 27 29.79 47.21 43.54
N LEU A 28 28.83 47.86 44.19
CA LEU A 28 27.42 47.44 44.22
C LEU A 28 26.77 47.44 42.82
N GLU A 29 27.26 48.30 41.91
CA GLU A 29 26.80 48.38 40.52
C GLU A 29 27.40 47.28 39.64
N GLU A 30 28.67 46.90 39.87
CA GLU A 30 29.33 45.81 39.16
C GLU A 30 28.72 44.45 39.52
N LEU A 31 28.30 44.26 40.77
CA LEU A 31 27.57 43.06 41.21
C LEU A 31 26.19 42.89 40.55
N LYS A 32 25.54 43.99 40.15
CA LYS A 32 24.29 43.93 39.38
C LYS A 32 24.51 43.54 37.92
N LYS A 33 25.70 43.80 37.36
CA LYS A 33 26.03 43.53 35.94
C LYS A 33 26.86 42.26 35.72
N ALA A 34 27.50 41.73 36.76
CA ALA A 34 28.39 40.56 36.65
C ALA A 34 27.66 39.27 36.22
N ASN A 35 28.44 38.39 35.56
CA ASN A 35 27.95 37.16 34.94
C ASN A 35 27.85 36.02 35.96
N VAL A 36 26.70 35.33 36.03
CA VAL A 36 26.38 34.38 37.11
C VAL A 36 27.38 33.21 37.21
N LYS A 37 27.94 32.75 36.08
CA LYS A 37 28.93 31.65 36.03
C LYS A 37 30.29 31.97 36.66
N GLU A 38 30.69 33.25 36.69
CA GLU A 38 31.96 33.66 37.30
C GLU A 38 31.84 33.83 38.81
N LEU A 39 30.67 34.31 39.27
CA LEU A 39 30.35 34.39 40.69
C LEU A 39 30.26 32.98 41.30
N GLU A 40 29.67 32.01 40.57
CA GLU A 40 29.47 30.62 41.02
C GLU A 40 30.80 29.88 41.27
N LYS A 41 31.82 30.14 40.43
CA LYS A 41 33.17 29.58 40.61
C LYS A 41 33.91 30.17 41.81
N LYS A 42 33.66 31.43 42.19
CA LYS A 42 34.41 32.12 43.25
C LYS A 42 33.76 32.04 44.63
N PHE A 43 32.43 32.01 44.72
CA PHE A 43 31.69 32.05 45.99
C PHE A 43 30.87 30.78 46.29
N GLY A 44 30.85 29.81 45.37
CA GLY A 44 30.35 28.46 45.61
C GLY A 44 28.99 28.42 46.33
N LYS A 45 28.92 27.80 47.52
CA LYS A 45 27.68 27.60 48.28
C LYS A 45 27.03 28.90 48.81
N ASP A 46 27.78 30.00 48.91
CA ASP A 46 27.27 31.28 49.42
C ASP A 46 26.59 32.14 48.33
N LEU A 47 26.65 31.70 47.07
CA LEU A 47 26.10 32.39 45.92
C LEU A 47 24.59 32.65 46.02
N ASN A 48 23.85 31.68 46.54
CA ASN A 48 22.38 31.79 46.69
C ASN A 48 21.98 32.89 47.68
N LYS A 49 22.80 33.17 48.71
CA LYS A 49 22.54 34.25 49.67
C LYS A 49 22.91 35.61 49.07
N ILE A 50 23.96 35.67 48.25
CA ILE A 50 24.41 36.88 47.55
C ILE A 50 23.42 37.26 46.42
N LEU A 51 22.95 36.31 45.63
CA LEU A 51 21.95 36.53 44.57
C LEU A 51 20.57 36.94 45.11
N LYS A 52 20.18 36.44 46.29
CA LYS A 52 18.96 36.89 47.01
C LYS A 52 19.08 38.34 47.49
N ALA A 53 20.24 38.76 47.99
CA ALA A 53 20.47 40.14 48.42
C ALA A 53 20.56 41.16 47.25
N VAL A 54 20.77 40.66 46.02
CA VAL A 54 20.87 41.45 44.78
C VAL A 54 19.61 41.36 43.91
N GLY A 55 18.72 40.38 44.15
CA GLY A 55 17.39 40.27 43.53
C GLY A 55 17.34 39.57 42.16
N ARG A 56 18.12 38.49 41.94
CA ARG A 56 18.35 37.87 40.61
C ARG A 56 18.08 36.36 40.53
N GLU A 57 16.96 35.87 41.06
CA GLU A 57 16.67 34.42 41.15
C GLU A 57 16.31 33.75 39.81
N ASN A 58 15.67 34.46 38.87
CA ASN A 58 15.12 33.89 37.64
C ASN A 58 16.15 33.51 36.54
N GLU A 59 17.41 33.93 36.66
CA GLU A 59 18.45 33.59 35.67
C GLU A 59 19.04 32.17 35.87
N LEU A 60 18.93 31.61 37.08
CA LEU A 60 19.46 30.28 37.41
C LEU A 60 18.67 29.14 36.73
N GLU A 61 17.34 29.31 36.61
CA GLU A 61 16.47 28.33 35.95
C GLU A 61 16.65 28.29 34.43
N LYS A 62 16.86 29.46 33.81
CA LYS A 62 17.11 29.57 32.36
C LYS A 62 18.43 28.91 31.94
N ALA A 63 19.45 28.91 32.81
CA ALA A 63 20.71 28.23 32.55
C ALA A 63 20.56 26.69 32.56
N LYS A 64 19.81 26.14 33.52
CA LYS A 64 19.54 24.69 33.62
C LYS A 64 18.70 24.15 32.46
N ALA A 65 17.77 24.96 31.92
CA ALA A 65 16.97 24.56 30.76
C ALA A 65 17.79 24.45 29.45
N LYS A 66 18.80 25.32 29.25
CA LYS A 66 19.68 25.29 28.07
C LYS A 66 20.62 24.08 28.03
N GLU A 67 21.06 23.56 29.17
CA GLU A 67 21.88 22.34 29.21
C GLU A 67 21.08 21.09 28.84
N LYS A 68 19.84 20.94 29.36
CA LYS A 68 18.95 19.83 29.00
C LYS A 68 18.62 19.77 27.50
N ALA A 69 18.56 20.92 26.82
CA ALA A 69 18.33 20.97 25.37
C ALA A 69 19.56 20.49 24.56
N LYS A 70 20.78 20.80 25.02
CA LYS A 70 22.03 20.35 24.38
C LYS A 70 22.27 18.84 24.55
N GLU A 71 21.88 18.26 25.69
CA GLU A 71 21.92 16.80 25.88
C GLU A 71 20.99 16.05 24.92
N LYS A 72 19.75 16.52 24.76
CA LYS A 72 18.77 15.91 23.83
C LYS A 72 19.21 15.96 22.36
N ALA A 73 19.94 17.00 21.96
CA ALA A 73 20.49 17.11 20.60
C ALA A 73 21.63 16.11 20.36
N LYS A 74 22.57 15.98 21.31
CA LYS A 74 23.64 14.96 21.26
C LYS A 74 23.08 13.54 21.24
N GLU A 75 22.02 13.26 22.01
CA GLU A 75 21.35 11.96 22.04
C GLU A 75 20.74 11.58 20.67
N LYS A 76 20.19 12.55 19.93
CA LYS A 76 19.62 12.33 18.59
C LYS A 76 20.69 12.04 17.53
N GLU A 77 21.85 12.70 17.59
CA GLU A 77 23.00 12.39 16.72
C GLU A 77 23.60 11.02 17.04
N ILE A 78 23.75 10.67 18.32
CA ILE A 78 24.21 9.35 18.75
C ILE A 78 23.23 8.26 18.30
N LYS A 79 21.92 8.49 18.33
CA LYS A 79 20.90 7.56 17.80
C LYS A 79 20.98 7.41 16.27
N LYS A 80 21.24 8.48 15.50
CA LYS A 80 21.47 8.40 14.04
C LYS A 80 22.75 7.64 13.69
N VAL A 81 23.83 7.86 14.44
CA VAL A 81 25.11 7.14 14.26
C VAL A 81 24.99 5.68 14.70
N LYS A 82 24.23 5.38 15.76
CA LYS A 82 23.90 4.00 16.16
C LYS A 82 23.06 3.29 15.10
N LYS A 83 22.02 3.91 14.51
CA LYS A 83 21.26 3.33 13.38
C LYS A 83 22.12 3.10 12.12
N LYS A 84 23.06 4.00 11.79
CA LYS A 84 24.03 3.79 10.70
C LYS A 84 25.06 2.69 11.03
N LYS A 85 25.48 2.56 12.29
CA LYS A 85 26.36 1.47 12.76
C LYS A 85 25.64 0.12 12.84
N GLU A 86 24.35 0.09 13.18
CA GLU A 86 23.49 -1.11 13.15
C GLU A 86 23.26 -1.57 11.71
N LYS A 87 22.88 -0.67 10.78
CA LYS A 87 22.80 -1.00 9.35
C LYS A 87 24.14 -1.46 8.77
N LYS A 88 25.28 -0.85 9.16
CA LYS A 88 26.61 -1.33 8.77
C LYS A 88 27.01 -2.65 9.44
N LYS A 89 26.54 -2.95 10.66
CA LYS A 89 26.75 -4.24 11.35
C LYS A 89 25.87 -5.34 10.76
N GLU A 90 24.64 -5.05 10.34
CA GLU A 90 23.76 -5.98 9.61
C GLU A 90 24.31 -6.27 8.21
N VAL A 91 24.78 -5.24 7.49
CA VAL A 91 25.42 -5.42 6.17
C VAL A 91 26.74 -6.20 6.32
N LYS A 92 27.56 -5.93 7.35
CA LYS A 92 28.79 -6.69 7.64
C LYS A 92 28.51 -8.14 8.05
N LYS A 93 27.49 -8.40 8.90
CA LYS A 93 27.03 -9.77 9.25
C LYS A 93 26.48 -10.52 8.04
N LYS A 94 25.73 -9.84 7.14
CA LYS A 94 25.24 -10.41 5.87
C LYS A 94 26.38 -10.71 4.89
N THR A 95 27.46 -9.92 4.85
CA THR A 95 28.62 -10.22 4.01
C THR A 95 29.51 -11.35 4.57
N SER A 96 29.60 -11.52 5.89
CA SER A 96 30.34 -12.64 6.50
C SER A 96 29.57 -13.97 6.41
N SER A 97 28.24 -13.95 6.53
CA SER A 97 27.41 -15.14 6.29
C SER A 97 27.35 -15.50 4.82
N LYS A 98 27.30 -14.53 3.89
CA LYS A 98 27.41 -14.80 2.45
C LYS A 98 28.72 -15.50 2.06
N LYS A 99 29.87 -15.12 2.63
CA LYS A 99 31.16 -15.78 2.33
C LYS A 99 31.22 -17.24 2.83
N LYS A 100 30.61 -17.56 3.98
CA LYS A 100 30.48 -18.95 4.45
C LYS A 100 29.46 -19.76 3.65
N LYS A 101 28.31 -19.16 3.29
CA LYS A 101 27.28 -19.76 2.41
C LYS A 101 27.84 -20.20 1.06
N VAL A 102 28.68 -19.37 0.45
CA VAL A 102 29.31 -19.65 -0.84
C VAL A 102 30.24 -20.86 -0.74
N SER A 103 31.06 -20.95 0.31
CA SER A 103 31.99 -22.09 0.50
C SER A 103 31.29 -23.43 0.74
N VAL A 104 30.16 -23.45 1.48
CA VAL A 104 29.40 -24.69 1.73
C VAL A 104 28.59 -25.10 0.49
N ARG A 105 28.00 -24.13 -0.21
CA ARG A 105 27.27 -24.39 -1.47
C ARG A 105 28.18 -24.92 -2.56
N GLU A 106 29.39 -24.37 -2.71
CA GLU A 106 30.40 -24.85 -3.66
C GLU A 106 30.86 -26.27 -3.34
N LYS A 107 31.03 -26.62 -2.05
CA LYS A 107 31.35 -27.99 -1.65
C LYS A 107 30.24 -28.97 -2.04
N ILE A 108 28.97 -28.61 -1.81
CA ILE A 108 27.82 -29.44 -2.16
C ILE A 108 27.70 -29.59 -3.68
N ILE A 109 27.85 -28.50 -4.44
CA ILE A 109 27.84 -28.55 -5.92
C ILE A 109 28.98 -29.42 -6.44
N ASN A 110 30.18 -29.34 -5.84
CA ASN A 110 31.29 -30.20 -6.23
C ASN A 110 31.04 -31.68 -5.91
N ILE A 111 30.36 -32.00 -4.82
CA ILE A 111 29.96 -33.38 -4.48
C ILE A 111 28.91 -33.89 -5.48
N ILE A 112 27.92 -33.06 -5.80
CA ILE A 112 26.86 -33.38 -6.78
C ILE A 112 27.47 -33.60 -8.17
N ASN A 113 28.36 -32.70 -8.62
CA ASN A 113 29.05 -32.81 -9.91
C ASN A 113 29.97 -34.03 -9.98
N LYS A 114 30.62 -34.41 -8.87
CA LYS A 114 31.42 -35.65 -8.82
C LYS A 114 30.57 -36.91 -9.01
N LYS A 115 29.31 -36.87 -8.60
CA LYS A 115 28.37 -37.99 -8.72
C LYS A 115 27.53 -37.96 -10.00
N ASN A 116 27.57 -36.88 -10.79
CA ASN A 116 26.76 -36.66 -12.00
C ASN A 116 25.24 -36.74 -11.74
N GLU A 117 24.79 -36.27 -10.57
CA GLU A 117 23.38 -36.33 -10.18
C GLU A 117 22.73 -34.95 -10.14
N TYR A 118 21.40 -34.89 -10.17
CA TYR A 118 20.66 -33.64 -10.22
C TYR A 118 19.86 -33.40 -8.94
N LEU A 119 20.01 -32.21 -8.36
CA LEU A 119 19.17 -31.72 -7.27
C LEU A 119 18.70 -30.30 -7.56
N PRO A 120 17.40 -29.98 -7.34
CA PRO A 120 16.88 -28.62 -7.44
C PRO A 120 17.64 -27.62 -6.55
N SER A 121 17.87 -26.41 -7.06
CA SER A 121 18.59 -25.36 -6.34
C SER A 121 17.97 -24.98 -5.00
N ASN A 122 16.64 -25.05 -4.90
CA ASN A 122 15.92 -24.74 -3.66
C ASN A 122 16.22 -25.77 -2.55
N ILE A 123 16.30 -27.05 -2.91
CA ILE A 123 16.62 -28.12 -1.95
C ILE A 123 18.06 -27.95 -1.45
N ILE A 124 18.99 -27.60 -2.36
CA ILE A 124 20.38 -27.28 -1.99
C ILE A 124 20.40 -26.11 -1.00
N ASP A 125 19.68 -25.03 -1.29
CA ASP A 125 19.64 -23.84 -0.43
C ASP A 125 19.02 -24.16 0.96
N GLU A 126 18.02 -25.03 1.04
CA GLU A 126 17.47 -25.54 2.30
C GLU A 126 18.46 -26.40 3.09
N ILE A 127 19.19 -27.29 2.41
CA ILE A 127 20.23 -28.11 3.02
C ILE A 127 21.33 -27.22 3.60
N VAL A 128 21.80 -26.21 2.85
CA VAL A 128 22.78 -25.23 3.37
C VAL A 128 22.25 -24.55 4.62
N LYS A 129 20.98 -24.11 4.61
CA LYS A 129 20.38 -23.44 5.77
C LYS A 129 20.33 -24.37 7.00
N LYS A 130 19.92 -25.63 6.83
CA LYS A 130 19.87 -26.63 7.92
C LYS A 130 21.25 -27.01 8.45
N ILE A 131 22.28 -27.06 7.61
CA ILE A 131 23.67 -27.30 8.02
C ILE A 131 24.21 -26.12 8.82
N GLU A 132 23.89 -24.87 8.42
CA GLU A 132 24.27 -23.67 9.15
C GLU A 132 23.57 -23.54 10.51
N GLU A 133 22.30 -23.91 10.60
CA GLU A 133 21.54 -23.88 11.85
C GLU A 133 22.05 -24.90 12.88
N ASN A 134 22.49 -26.07 12.42
CA ASN A 134 22.89 -27.19 13.30
C ASN A 134 24.42 -27.39 13.40
N ASN A 135 25.24 -26.58 12.71
CA ASN A 135 26.70 -26.67 12.66
C ASN A 135 27.24 -28.10 12.35
N LEU A 136 26.61 -28.81 11.43
CA LEU A 136 26.97 -30.19 11.05
C LEU A 136 28.01 -30.22 9.92
N THR A 137 29.21 -29.69 10.16
CA THR A 137 30.28 -29.62 9.13
C THR A 137 30.84 -30.99 8.71
N ASP A 138 30.73 -31.99 9.57
CA ASP A 138 31.41 -33.29 9.36
C ASP A 138 30.52 -34.33 8.67
N LYS A 139 29.21 -34.08 8.56
CA LYS A 139 28.21 -35.01 7.98
C LYS A 139 27.57 -34.49 6.69
N ILE A 140 28.21 -33.51 6.04
CA ILE A 140 27.69 -32.91 4.80
C ILE A 140 27.55 -33.98 3.71
N ASP A 141 28.56 -34.84 3.57
CA ASP A 141 28.59 -35.88 2.54
C ASP A 141 27.44 -36.88 2.70
N ILE A 142 27.22 -37.37 3.93
CA ILE A 142 26.14 -38.32 4.26
C ILE A 142 24.77 -37.70 4.02
N LEU A 143 24.60 -36.41 4.36
CA LEU A 143 23.32 -35.73 4.18
C LEU A 143 22.99 -35.52 2.70
N VAL A 144 23.98 -35.10 1.91
CA VAL A 144 23.82 -34.94 0.46
C VAL A 144 23.57 -36.29 -0.20
N GLU A 145 24.29 -37.33 0.20
CA GLU A 145 24.12 -38.69 -0.32
C GLU A 145 22.72 -39.24 -0.03
N LYS A 146 22.21 -39.08 1.20
CA LYS A 146 20.83 -39.46 1.51
C LYS A 146 19.80 -38.63 0.75
N ALA A 147 20.02 -37.32 0.59
CA ALA A 147 19.09 -36.47 -0.16
C ALA A 147 19.01 -36.88 -1.63
N ILE A 148 20.14 -37.28 -2.21
CA ILE A 148 20.23 -37.82 -3.56
C ILE A 148 19.51 -39.17 -3.65
N GLU A 149 19.78 -40.09 -2.71
CA GLU A 149 19.15 -41.41 -2.67
C GLU A 149 17.62 -41.30 -2.57
N GLU A 150 17.12 -40.45 -1.67
CA GLU A 150 15.70 -40.17 -1.54
C GLU A 150 15.11 -39.52 -2.80
N TYR A 151 15.84 -38.60 -3.45
CA TYR A 151 15.38 -37.98 -4.70
C TYR A 151 15.22 -39.02 -5.81
N ASN A 152 16.25 -39.85 -6.02
CA ASN A 152 16.22 -40.90 -7.05
C ASN A 152 15.16 -41.95 -6.79
N ARG A 153 14.96 -42.32 -5.51
CA ARG A 153 13.94 -43.29 -5.11
C ARG A 153 12.51 -42.80 -5.40
N HIS A 154 12.28 -41.49 -5.39
CA HIS A 154 10.98 -40.88 -5.61
C HIS A 154 10.81 -40.30 -7.03
N LEU A 155 11.72 -40.60 -7.96
CA LEU A 155 11.51 -40.27 -9.36
C LEU A 155 10.34 -41.09 -9.91
N MET A 156 9.56 -40.47 -10.79
CA MET A 156 8.48 -41.16 -11.48
C MET A 156 9.06 -42.25 -12.38
N GLU A 157 8.49 -43.45 -12.32
CA GLU A 157 8.87 -44.52 -13.22
C GLU A 157 8.55 -44.14 -14.68
N PRO A 158 9.47 -44.38 -15.62
CA PRO A 158 9.22 -44.10 -17.03
C PRO A 158 8.07 -44.98 -17.54
N LEU A 159 7.27 -44.44 -18.47
CA LEU A 159 6.08 -45.09 -19.07
C LEU A 159 4.84 -45.17 -18.16
N GLU A 160 4.89 -44.61 -16.95
CA GLU A 160 3.71 -44.50 -16.11
C GLU A 160 2.65 -43.58 -16.74
N ALA A 161 1.37 -43.93 -16.61
CA ALA A 161 0.27 -43.24 -17.29
C ALA A 161 -0.13 -41.93 -16.58
N CYS A 162 0.79 -40.97 -16.50
CA CYS A 162 0.65 -39.74 -15.74
C CYS A 162 -0.62 -38.94 -16.09
N GLY A 163 -1.02 -38.94 -17.37
CA GLY A 163 -2.22 -38.24 -17.83
C GLY A 163 -3.51 -38.82 -17.26
N MET A 164 -3.62 -40.16 -17.16
CA MET A 164 -4.80 -40.81 -16.59
C MET A 164 -4.90 -40.56 -15.09
N VAL A 165 -3.78 -40.73 -14.36
CA VAL A 165 -3.73 -40.51 -12.91
C VAL A 165 -4.03 -39.05 -12.58
N ALA A 166 -3.48 -38.10 -13.35
CA ALA A 166 -3.76 -36.67 -13.15
C ALA A 166 -5.23 -36.32 -13.44
N ALA A 167 -5.80 -36.84 -14.53
CA ALA A 167 -7.20 -36.61 -14.89
C ALA A 167 -8.17 -37.17 -13.83
N GLN A 168 -7.88 -38.36 -13.31
CA GLN A 168 -8.67 -38.93 -12.21
C GLN A 168 -8.52 -38.11 -10.94
N SER A 169 -7.29 -37.73 -10.58
CA SER A 169 -6.98 -36.99 -9.35
C SER A 169 -7.62 -35.60 -9.30
N ILE A 170 -7.74 -34.92 -10.45
CA ILE A 170 -8.44 -33.62 -10.54
C ILE A 170 -9.96 -33.78 -10.58
N GLY A 171 -10.47 -34.87 -11.18
CA GLY A 171 -11.90 -35.12 -11.36
C GLY A 171 -12.61 -35.74 -10.15
N GLU A 172 -11.93 -36.62 -9.42
CA GLU A 172 -12.47 -37.30 -8.22
C GLU A 172 -13.03 -36.33 -7.17
N PRO A 173 -12.30 -35.26 -6.75
CA PRO A 173 -12.84 -34.30 -5.79
C PRO A 173 -14.03 -33.52 -6.36
N GLY A 174 -14.19 -33.43 -7.68
CA GLY A 174 -15.32 -32.75 -8.31
C GLY A 174 -16.68 -33.32 -7.90
N THR A 175 -16.76 -34.63 -7.69
CA THR A 175 -17.99 -35.29 -7.19
C THR A 175 -18.30 -34.98 -5.72
N GLN A 176 -17.25 -34.72 -4.93
CA GLN A 176 -17.33 -34.36 -3.52
C GLN A 176 -17.51 -32.85 -3.32
N MET A 177 -17.20 -32.06 -4.35
CA MET A 177 -17.34 -30.61 -4.38
C MET A 177 -18.81 -30.22 -4.51
N THR A 178 -19.59 -30.51 -3.48
CA THR A 178 -20.97 -30.03 -3.33
C THR A 178 -20.98 -28.50 -3.14
N MET A 179 -22.12 -27.88 -3.42
CA MET A 179 -22.28 -26.43 -3.35
C MET A 179 -21.88 -25.90 -1.97
N ARG A 180 -20.71 -25.25 -1.87
CA ARG A 180 -20.47 -24.31 -0.78
C ARG A 180 -21.41 -23.14 -1.00
N THR A 181 -22.50 -23.08 -0.24
CA THR A 181 -23.37 -21.91 -0.21
C THR A 181 -22.60 -20.76 0.42
N PHE A 182 -22.27 -19.76 -0.40
CA PHE A 182 -21.52 -18.60 0.06
C PHE A 182 -22.38 -17.67 0.90
N HIS A 183 -22.17 -17.71 2.21
CA HIS A 183 -22.27 -16.55 3.06
C HIS A 183 -20.86 -16.22 3.58
N TYR A 184 -20.04 -15.61 2.74
CA TYR A 184 -18.79 -15.01 3.23
C TYR A 184 -19.16 -13.80 4.08
N ALA A 185 -19.12 -13.99 5.40
CA ALA A 185 -19.20 -12.89 6.36
C ALA A 185 -17.97 -11.97 6.18
N GLY A 186 -18.11 -10.95 5.33
CA GLY A 186 -17.10 -9.92 5.11
C GLY A 186 -16.83 -9.53 3.65
N VAL A 187 -17.27 -10.32 2.67
CA VAL A 187 -17.08 -10.07 1.22
C VAL A 187 -18.44 -10.03 0.51
N ALA A 188 -19.37 -9.25 1.05
CA ALA A 188 -20.76 -9.23 0.58
C ALA A 188 -20.98 -8.52 -0.77
N GLU A 189 -19.95 -8.00 -1.44
CA GLU A 189 -20.14 -7.07 -2.56
C GLU A 189 -19.72 -7.58 -3.95
N ILE A 190 -18.98 -8.69 -4.06
CA ILE A 190 -18.59 -9.27 -5.37
C ILE A 190 -18.90 -10.76 -5.37
N ASN A 191 -19.86 -11.16 -6.18
CA ASN A 191 -20.22 -12.56 -6.37
C ASN A 191 -19.18 -13.22 -7.27
N VAL A 192 -18.40 -14.16 -6.72
CA VAL A 192 -17.45 -14.98 -7.48
C VAL A 192 -18.08 -16.35 -7.68
N THR A 193 -18.11 -16.84 -8.92
CA THR A 193 -18.36 -18.26 -9.19
C THR A 193 -17.17 -19.05 -8.66
N LEU A 194 -17.34 -19.70 -7.52
CA LEU A 194 -16.30 -20.52 -6.89
C LEU A 194 -16.68 -22.00 -6.97
N GLY A 195 -15.66 -22.85 -7.00
CA GLY A 195 -15.80 -24.30 -6.96
C GLY A 195 -15.87 -24.96 -8.34
N LEU A 196 -16.64 -26.05 -8.44
CA LEU A 196 -16.66 -26.90 -9.64
C LEU A 196 -17.07 -26.16 -10.92
N PRO A 197 -18.11 -25.27 -10.94
CA PRO A 197 -18.45 -24.55 -12.15
C PRO A 197 -17.28 -23.73 -12.70
N ARG A 198 -16.45 -23.18 -11.82
CA ARG A 198 -15.26 -22.40 -12.22
C ARG A 198 -14.18 -23.29 -12.82
N LEU A 199 -13.94 -24.46 -12.22
CA LEU A 199 -12.99 -25.43 -12.76
C LEU A 199 -13.40 -25.89 -14.17
N ILE A 200 -14.70 -26.12 -14.40
CA ILE A 200 -15.25 -26.45 -15.73
C ILE A 200 -14.98 -25.31 -16.72
N GLU A 201 -15.23 -24.04 -16.35
CA GLU A 201 -14.97 -22.90 -17.24
C GLU A 201 -13.50 -22.81 -17.70
N ILE A 202 -12.56 -23.12 -16.80
CA ILE A 202 -11.12 -23.07 -17.08
C ILE A 202 -10.73 -24.22 -18.01
N VAL A 203 -11.19 -25.43 -17.74
CA VAL A 203 -10.91 -26.64 -18.55
C VAL A 203 -11.50 -26.52 -19.95
N ASP A 204 -12.73 -26.00 -20.06
CA ASP A 204 -13.41 -25.76 -21.35
C ASP A 204 -12.86 -24.54 -22.11
N ALA A 205 -11.87 -23.83 -21.54
CA ALA A 205 -11.27 -22.63 -22.12
C ALA A 205 -12.32 -21.60 -22.56
N ARG A 206 -13.33 -21.35 -21.73
CA ARG A 206 -14.45 -20.46 -22.06
C ARG A 206 -13.95 -19.04 -22.35
N LYS A 207 -14.38 -18.47 -23.48
CA LYS A 207 -13.95 -17.13 -23.92
C LYS A 207 -14.32 -16.02 -22.93
N ASP A 208 -15.56 -16.03 -22.47
CA ASP A 208 -16.09 -15.07 -21.52
C ASP A 208 -16.48 -15.81 -20.23
N PRO A 209 -15.76 -15.61 -19.10
CA PRO A 209 -16.11 -16.23 -17.84
C PRO A 209 -17.41 -15.65 -17.27
N SER A 210 -18.20 -16.44 -16.52
CA SER A 210 -19.51 -15.98 -16.04
C SER A 210 -19.40 -14.81 -15.04
N THR A 211 -18.36 -14.80 -14.21
CA THR A 211 -18.06 -13.70 -13.28
C THR A 211 -16.60 -13.27 -13.43
N PRO A 212 -16.28 -12.40 -14.40
CA PRO A 212 -14.93 -11.87 -14.53
C PRO A 212 -14.63 -10.91 -13.37
N ILE A 213 -13.43 -11.02 -12.82
CA ILE A 213 -12.94 -10.22 -11.71
C ILE A 213 -11.48 -9.87 -11.98
N MET A 214 -11.08 -8.71 -11.53
CA MET A 214 -9.69 -8.29 -11.59
C MET A 214 -9.29 -7.59 -10.31
N THR A 215 -8.07 -7.88 -9.86
CA THR A 215 -7.43 -7.29 -8.68
C THR A 215 -6.36 -6.34 -9.17
N VAL A 216 -6.68 -5.05 -9.11
CA VAL A 216 -5.84 -3.96 -9.59
C VAL A 216 -5.03 -3.40 -8.43
N TYR A 217 -3.72 -3.53 -8.55
CA TYR A 217 -2.78 -2.95 -7.59
C TYR A 217 -2.38 -1.55 -8.05
N LEU A 218 -2.04 -0.70 -7.08
CA LEU A 218 -1.67 0.69 -7.33
C LEU A 218 -0.19 0.94 -7.05
N GLU A 219 0.41 1.86 -7.80
CA GLU A 219 1.84 2.17 -7.70
C GLU A 219 2.14 3.31 -6.70
N GLY A 220 3.27 3.20 -6.00
CA GLY A 220 3.88 4.31 -5.27
C GLY A 220 2.94 5.05 -4.31
N ALA A 221 2.68 6.32 -4.61
CA ALA A 221 1.85 7.21 -3.79
C ALA A 221 0.35 6.87 -3.82
N TYR A 222 -0.14 6.22 -4.88
CA TYR A 222 -1.54 5.81 -5.04
C TYR A 222 -1.90 4.66 -4.09
N ARG A 223 -0.90 3.86 -3.72
CA ARG A 223 -1.01 2.71 -2.81
C ARG A 223 -1.44 3.08 -1.40
N VAL A 224 -0.99 4.23 -0.88
CA VAL A 224 -1.22 4.65 0.52
C VAL A 224 -2.35 5.66 0.64
N ASN A 225 -2.59 6.46 -0.41
CA ASN A 225 -3.61 7.49 -0.37
C ASN A 225 -4.95 7.02 -0.94
N ARG A 226 -5.97 7.00 -0.09
CA ARG A 226 -7.34 6.61 -0.45
C ARG A 226 -7.97 7.51 -1.50
N GLU A 227 -7.72 8.82 -1.47
CA GLU A 227 -8.34 9.77 -2.41
C GLU A 227 -7.88 9.51 -3.84
N LYS A 228 -6.58 9.31 -4.01
CA LYS A 228 -6.00 9.00 -5.33
C LYS A 228 -6.42 7.62 -5.83
N ALA A 229 -6.57 6.64 -4.94
CA ALA A 229 -7.15 5.35 -5.29
C ALA A 229 -8.61 5.48 -5.75
N MET A 230 -9.37 6.40 -5.14
CA MET A 230 -10.74 6.72 -5.54
C MET A 230 -10.80 7.34 -6.94
N GLU A 231 -9.87 8.23 -7.28
CA GLU A 231 -9.77 8.78 -8.63
C GLU A 231 -9.56 7.69 -9.69
N ILE A 232 -8.68 6.73 -9.41
CA ILE A 232 -8.42 5.60 -10.32
C ILE A 232 -9.65 4.68 -10.39
N ALA A 233 -10.27 4.35 -9.26
CA ALA A 233 -11.49 3.55 -9.24
C ALA A 233 -12.62 4.19 -10.07
N ASN A 234 -12.81 5.51 -9.94
CA ASN A 234 -13.80 6.27 -10.72
C ASN A 234 -13.49 6.29 -12.24
N LYS A 235 -12.20 6.28 -12.62
CA LYS A 235 -11.78 6.16 -14.03
C LYS A 235 -12.02 4.77 -14.59
N ILE A 236 -11.92 3.73 -13.78
CA ILE A 236 -12.10 2.33 -14.18
C ILE A 236 -13.60 1.99 -14.27
N GLU A 237 -14.39 2.39 -13.28
CA GLU A 237 -15.82 2.05 -13.18
C GLU A 237 -16.63 2.66 -14.33
N VAL A 238 -17.34 1.82 -15.09
CA VAL A 238 -18.30 2.31 -16.08
C VAL A 238 -19.43 3.03 -15.40
N THR A 239 -19.54 4.31 -15.71
CA THR A 239 -20.65 5.11 -15.26
C THR A 239 -21.60 5.37 -16.42
N ARG A 240 -22.76 4.71 -16.33
CA ARG A 240 -23.91 4.94 -17.21
C ARG A 240 -24.80 6.04 -16.64
N LEU A 241 -25.58 6.66 -17.50
CA LEU A 241 -26.51 7.73 -17.11
C LEU A 241 -27.50 7.27 -16.03
N ILE A 242 -27.98 6.03 -16.12
CA ILE A 242 -28.89 5.43 -15.12
C ILE A 242 -28.31 5.38 -13.69
N ASN A 243 -26.98 5.39 -13.52
CA ASN A 243 -26.34 5.35 -12.21
C ASN A 243 -26.22 6.74 -11.56
N ILE A 244 -26.40 7.82 -12.33
CA ILE A 244 -26.19 9.21 -11.86
C ILE A 244 -27.49 10.01 -11.87
N ALA A 245 -28.40 9.72 -12.80
CA ALA A 245 -29.56 10.55 -13.06
C ALA A 245 -30.86 9.74 -13.08
N GLU A 246 -31.91 10.36 -12.55
CA GLU A 246 -33.28 9.91 -12.74
C GLU A 246 -33.76 10.38 -14.10
N ILE A 247 -34.34 9.47 -14.87
CA ILE A 247 -34.77 9.70 -16.25
C ILE A 247 -36.29 9.53 -16.29
N GLU A 248 -36.98 10.65 -16.46
CA GLU A 248 -38.43 10.72 -16.59
C GLU A 248 -38.79 10.93 -18.06
N THR A 249 -39.79 10.18 -18.55
CA THR A 249 -40.35 10.36 -19.88
C THR A 249 -41.66 11.13 -19.76
N ASP A 250 -41.71 12.33 -20.32
CA ASP A 250 -42.92 13.13 -20.42
C ASP A 250 -43.58 12.86 -21.77
N ILE A 251 -44.70 12.16 -21.73
CA ILE A 251 -45.46 11.74 -22.92
C ILE A 251 -46.20 12.93 -23.53
N SER A 252 -46.63 13.91 -22.72
CA SER A 252 -47.43 15.05 -23.17
C SER A 252 -46.60 16.02 -24.00
N ASN A 253 -45.35 16.25 -23.59
CA ASN A 253 -44.44 17.15 -24.30
C ASN A 253 -43.44 16.41 -25.21
N MET A 254 -43.60 15.09 -25.38
CA MET A 254 -42.69 14.22 -26.13
C MET A 254 -41.21 14.47 -25.80
N LYS A 255 -40.89 14.60 -24.50
CA LYS A 255 -39.53 14.92 -24.04
C LYS A 255 -39.05 13.91 -23.00
N VAL A 256 -37.73 13.73 -22.97
CA VAL A 256 -37.05 12.98 -21.91
C VAL A 256 -36.38 13.99 -20.99
N VAL A 257 -36.75 13.96 -19.71
CA VAL A 257 -36.18 14.82 -18.66
C VAL A 257 -35.18 14.00 -17.86
N ILE A 258 -33.95 14.47 -17.81
CA ILE A 258 -32.87 13.88 -17.02
C ILE A 258 -32.61 14.78 -15.82
N LYS A 259 -32.81 14.25 -14.62
CA LYS A 259 -32.50 14.89 -13.34
C LYS A 259 -31.23 14.29 -12.75
N PRO A 260 -30.03 14.84 -13.06
CA PRO A 260 -28.78 14.35 -12.51
C PRO A 260 -28.66 14.69 -11.02
N SER A 261 -28.25 13.71 -10.21
CA SER A 261 -28.01 13.92 -8.78
C SER A 261 -26.63 14.52 -8.53
N LEU A 262 -26.58 15.71 -7.93
CA LEU A 262 -25.35 16.42 -7.56
C LEU A 262 -24.40 15.56 -6.72
N LYS A 263 -24.95 14.79 -5.77
CA LYS A 263 -24.17 13.90 -4.89
C LYS A 263 -23.45 12.79 -5.65
N SER A 264 -24.10 12.21 -6.66
CA SER A 264 -23.51 11.15 -7.48
C SER A 264 -22.47 11.69 -8.46
N MET A 265 -22.67 12.92 -8.95
CA MET A 265 -21.71 13.62 -9.80
C MET A 265 -20.43 13.99 -9.06
N GLU A 266 -20.55 14.52 -7.84
CA GLU A 266 -19.39 14.87 -7.00
C GLU A 266 -18.55 13.63 -6.64
N ARG A 267 -19.19 12.53 -6.23
CA ARG A 267 -18.49 11.28 -5.88
C ARG A 267 -17.70 10.69 -7.05
N LYS A 268 -18.24 10.83 -8.26
CA LYS A 268 -17.65 10.26 -9.49
C LYS A 268 -16.78 11.25 -10.26
N ASN A 269 -16.65 12.49 -9.77
CA ASN A 269 -15.91 13.57 -10.43
C ASN A 269 -16.36 13.77 -11.89
N ILE A 270 -17.68 13.92 -12.07
CA ILE A 270 -18.32 14.13 -13.37
C ILE A 270 -18.89 15.53 -13.40
N GLU A 271 -18.49 16.29 -14.42
CA GLU A 271 -19.03 17.62 -14.67
C GLU A 271 -20.23 17.55 -15.62
N MET A 272 -21.10 18.57 -15.53
CA MET A 272 -22.27 18.69 -16.41
C MET A 272 -21.88 18.76 -17.90
N ASP A 273 -20.67 19.21 -18.21
CA ASP A 273 -20.16 19.30 -19.58
C ASP A 273 -19.80 17.93 -20.15
N ASP A 274 -19.38 16.97 -19.31
CA ASP A 274 -19.14 15.59 -19.73
C ASP A 274 -20.44 14.87 -20.06
N LEU A 275 -21.52 15.17 -19.31
CA LEU A 275 -22.86 14.69 -19.63
C LEU A 275 -23.33 15.21 -20.99
N LEU A 276 -23.12 16.50 -21.27
CA LEU A 276 -23.47 17.08 -22.58
C LEU A 276 -22.67 16.47 -23.72
N LYS A 277 -21.37 16.23 -23.55
CA LYS A 277 -20.55 15.54 -24.56
C LYS A 277 -21.05 14.11 -24.81
N ALA A 278 -21.44 13.40 -23.75
CA ALA A 278 -21.97 12.04 -23.88
C ALA A 278 -23.33 12.03 -24.59
N LEU A 279 -24.21 12.98 -24.27
CA LEU A 279 -25.54 13.10 -24.88
C LEU A 279 -25.48 13.57 -26.33
N LYS A 280 -24.52 14.44 -26.70
CA LYS A 280 -24.29 14.86 -28.09
C LYS A 280 -23.86 13.74 -29.03
N LYS A 281 -23.41 12.59 -28.51
CA LYS A 281 -23.13 11.40 -29.33
C LYS A 281 -24.40 10.73 -29.83
N LEU A 282 -25.57 11.05 -29.27
CA LEU A 282 -26.84 10.65 -29.84
C LEU A 282 -27.09 11.47 -31.11
N ASN A 283 -27.28 10.77 -32.22
CA ASN A 283 -27.73 11.40 -33.45
C ASN A 283 -29.21 11.79 -33.29
N LYS A 284 -29.61 12.95 -33.85
CA LYS A 284 -31.02 13.40 -34.00
C LYS A 284 -31.77 13.80 -32.73
N VAL A 285 -31.15 14.65 -31.89
CA VAL A 285 -31.76 15.11 -30.64
C VAL A 285 -31.47 16.59 -30.39
N GLU A 286 -32.50 17.38 -30.08
CA GLU A 286 -32.30 18.72 -29.50
C GLU A 286 -32.15 18.61 -27.99
N ILE A 287 -31.04 19.12 -27.46
CA ILE A 287 -30.74 19.09 -26.02
C ILE A 287 -30.89 20.52 -25.47
N LYS A 288 -31.82 20.73 -24.52
CA LYS A 288 -31.95 21.98 -23.77
C LYS A 288 -31.41 21.79 -22.35
N LYS A 289 -30.49 22.68 -21.95
CA LYS A 289 -29.88 22.67 -20.61
C LYS A 289 -30.64 23.62 -19.69
N GLY A 290 -31.31 23.06 -18.68
CA GLY A 290 -31.78 23.80 -17.50
C GLY A 290 -30.68 23.92 -16.43
N LYS A 291 -30.95 24.62 -15.32
CA LYS A 291 -29.98 24.77 -14.21
C LYS A 291 -29.64 23.43 -13.52
N ASN A 292 -30.63 22.55 -13.37
CA ASN A 292 -30.49 21.25 -12.70
C ASN A 292 -31.07 20.07 -13.50
N GLU A 293 -31.58 20.32 -14.72
CA GLU A 293 -32.28 19.33 -15.52
C GLU A 293 -31.80 19.44 -16.97
N ILE A 294 -31.72 18.31 -17.66
CA ILE A 294 -31.43 18.25 -19.09
C ILE A 294 -32.68 17.72 -19.78
N GLU A 295 -33.20 18.50 -20.72
CA GLU A 295 -34.33 18.09 -21.55
C GLU A 295 -33.84 17.67 -22.93
N ILE A 296 -34.33 16.52 -23.39
CA ILE A 296 -34.01 15.91 -24.67
C ILE A 296 -35.30 15.84 -25.49
N PHE A 297 -35.26 16.41 -26.70
CA PHE A 297 -36.36 16.38 -27.66
C PHE A 297 -35.96 15.53 -28.89
N PRO A 298 -36.79 14.55 -29.30
CA PRO A 298 -36.61 13.87 -30.59
C PRO A 298 -36.85 14.86 -31.74
N GLU A 299 -36.09 14.74 -32.84
CA GLU A 299 -36.33 15.54 -34.05
C GLU A 299 -37.74 15.30 -34.63
N LYS A 300 -38.35 16.39 -35.10
CA LYS A 300 -39.79 16.55 -35.39
C LYS A 300 -40.38 15.67 -36.51
N GLU A 301 -39.63 14.78 -37.14
CA GLU A 301 -40.14 14.06 -38.32
C GLU A 301 -41.04 12.87 -38.01
N ASN A 302 -41.09 12.35 -36.77
CA ASN A 302 -42.03 11.29 -36.40
C ASN A 302 -42.50 11.44 -34.93
N GLU A 303 -43.73 11.88 -34.71
CA GLU A 303 -44.42 11.80 -33.41
C GLU A 303 -44.80 10.35 -33.07
N ASN A 304 -43.82 9.44 -33.10
CA ASN A 304 -44.04 8.02 -32.86
C ASN A 304 -43.58 7.69 -31.44
N TYR A 305 -44.51 7.29 -30.57
CA TYR A 305 -44.22 6.83 -29.20
C TYR A 305 -43.09 5.79 -29.14
N ARG A 306 -42.95 4.99 -30.21
CA ARG A 306 -41.86 4.03 -30.38
C ARG A 306 -40.47 4.67 -30.39
N GLU A 307 -40.31 5.83 -31.02
CA GLU A 307 -39.04 6.56 -31.07
C GLU A 307 -38.72 7.20 -29.72
N LEU A 308 -39.70 7.79 -29.04
CA LEU A 308 -39.53 8.29 -27.68
C LEU A 308 -39.07 7.18 -26.73
N ARG A 309 -39.67 6.00 -26.83
CA ARG A 309 -39.29 4.84 -26.01
C ARG A 309 -37.87 4.38 -26.34
N ARG A 310 -37.52 4.25 -27.63
CA ARG A 310 -36.15 3.90 -28.06
C ARG A 310 -35.14 4.91 -27.54
N LEU A 311 -35.42 6.20 -27.71
CA LEU A 311 -34.57 7.28 -27.21
C LEU A 311 -34.41 7.20 -25.70
N SER A 312 -35.47 6.93 -24.95
CA SER A 312 -35.39 6.76 -23.49
C SER A 312 -34.50 5.57 -23.09
N GLU A 313 -34.56 4.46 -23.83
CA GLU A 313 -33.74 3.26 -23.59
C GLU A 313 -32.28 3.49 -23.97
N GLU A 314 -32.02 4.24 -25.05
CA GLU A 314 -30.68 4.66 -25.46
C GLU A 314 -30.08 5.61 -24.43
N VAL A 315 -30.80 6.66 -24.06
CA VAL A 315 -30.38 7.66 -23.04
C VAL A 315 -30.01 6.97 -21.73
N LYS A 316 -30.79 5.99 -21.27
CA LYS A 316 -30.49 5.21 -20.05
C LYS A 316 -29.15 4.46 -20.13
N ASN A 317 -28.78 3.96 -21.32
CA ASN A 317 -27.62 3.12 -21.52
C ASN A 317 -26.36 3.86 -21.99
N ILE A 318 -26.44 5.18 -22.19
CA ILE A 318 -25.27 5.99 -22.56
C ILE A 318 -24.18 5.88 -21.50
N LYS A 319 -22.98 5.59 -21.99
CA LYS A 319 -21.75 5.58 -21.21
C LYS A 319 -21.17 7.00 -21.18
N ILE A 320 -20.88 7.49 -19.99
CA ILE A 320 -20.33 8.84 -19.79
C ILE A 320 -18.81 8.75 -19.60
N LYS A 321 -18.38 7.94 -18.65
CA LYS A 321 -16.96 7.67 -18.32
C LYS A 321 -16.78 6.20 -17.93
N GLY A 322 -15.54 5.71 -17.99
CA GLY A 322 -15.14 4.37 -17.54
C GLY A 322 -14.65 3.46 -18.66
N ILE A 323 -14.13 2.30 -18.26
CA ILE A 323 -13.60 1.29 -19.18
C ILE A 323 -14.66 0.23 -19.47
N ASP A 324 -14.96 0.00 -20.75
CA ASP A 324 -15.91 -1.02 -21.18
C ASP A 324 -15.62 -2.40 -20.56
N GLY A 325 -16.66 -3.09 -20.12
CA GLY A 325 -16.55 -4.42 -19.51
C GLY A 325 -16.49 -4.40 -17.98
N ILE A 326 -16.15 -3.28 -17.36
CA ILE A 326 -16.03 -3.17 -15.90
C ILE A 326 -17.27 -2.48 -15.31
N LYS A 327 -18.10 -3.24 -14.60
CA LYS A 327 -19.38 -2.77 -14.05
C LYS A 327 -19.21 -1.98 -12.75
N ARG A 328 -18.36 -2.46 -11.84
CA ARG A 328 -18.18 -1.89 -10.51
C ARG A 328 -16.71 -1.97 -10.10
N ALA A 329 -16.22 -0.97 -9.39
CA ALA A 329 -14.89 -0.98 -8.77
C ALA A 329 -15.02 -0.73 -7.26
N ILE A 330 -14.40 -1.58 -6.45
CA ILE A 330 -14.46 -1.54 -4.99
C ILE A 330 -13.05 -1.43 -4.44
N ILE A 331 -12.82 -0.43 -3.58
CA ILE A 331 -11.51 -0.20 -2.99
C ILE A 331 -11.47 -0.87 -1.63
N ARG A 332 -10.50 -1.76 -1.43
CA ARG A 332 -10.22 -2.39 -0.14
C ARG A 332 -8.83 -1.98 0.34
N LYS A 333 -8.65 -1.94 1.66
CA LYS A 333 -7.32 -1.81 2.26
C LYS A 333 -6.84 -3.20 2.68
N GLU A 334 -5.76 -3.67 2.08
CA GLU A 334 -5.09 -4.92 2.45
C GLU A 334 -3.75 -4.57 3.11
N GLY A 335 -3.67 -4.79 4.42
CA GLY A 335 -2.54 -4.31 5.23
C GLY A 335 -2.40 -2.78 5.16
N ASP A 336 -1.31 -2.32 4.58
CA ASP A 336 -0.99 -0.88 4.40
C ASP A 336 -1.23 -0.38 2.97
N GLU A 337 -1.84 -1.19 2.10
CA GLU A 337 -2.04 -0.89 0.68
C GLU A 337 -3.53 -0.81 0.32
N HIS A 338 -3.88 0.10 -0.57
CA HIS A 338 -5.19 0.16 -1.21
C HIS A 338 -5.16 -0.65 -2.52
N VAL A 339 -6.07 -1.61 -2.61
CA VAL A 339 -6.24 -2.51 -3.75
C VAL A 339 -7.66 -2.32 -4.29
N ILE A 340 -7.81 -2.30 -5.61
CA ILE A 340 -9.10 -2.14 -6.27
C ILE A 340 -9.54 -3.50 -6.81
N TYR A 341 -10.71 -3.96 -6.40
CA TYR A 341 -11.37 -5.13 -6.96
C TYR A 341 -12.44 -4.68 -7.94
N THR A 342 -12.42 -5.22 -9.16
CA THR A 342 -13.40 -4.89 -10.18
C THR A 342 -14.32 -6.06 -10.45
N GLU A 343 -15.61 -5.77 -10.64
CA GLU A 343 -16.56 -6.69 -11.26
C GLU A 343 -16.52 -6.45 -12.78
N GLY A 344 -16.09 -7.47 -13.51
CA GLY A 344 -15.76 -7.40 -14.93
C GLY A 344 -14.26 -7.30 -15.18
N SER A 345 -13.87 -7.66 -16.41
CA SER A 345 -12.49 -7.67 -16.88
C SER A 345 -12.37 -6.77 -18.12
N ASN A 346 -11.31 -5.96 -18.13
CA ASN A 346 -10.78 -5.37 -19.36
C ASN A 346 -9.30 -5.06 -19.11
N PHE A 347 -8.50 -6.11 -19.18
CA PHE A 347 -7.14 -6.10 -18.68
C PHE A 347 -6.23 -5.14 -19.48
N GLU A 348 -6.41 -5.07 -20.79
CA GLU A 348 -5.63 -4.21 -21.69
C GLU A 348 -5.76 -2.72 -21.31
N LYS A 349 -7.00 -2.19 -21.30
CA LYS A 349 -7.25 -0.78 -21.00
C LYS A 349 -6.88 -0.40 -19.56
N VAL A 350 -6.96 -1.34 -18.61
CA VAL A 350 -6.63 -1.07 -17.20
C VAL A 350 -5.13 -0.89 -17.02
N LEU A 351 -4.30 -1.65 -17.73
CA LEU A 351 -2.85 -1.54 -17.67
C LEU A 351 -2.32 -0.25 -18.33
N GLU A 352 -3.11 0.40 -19.17
CA GLU A 352 -2.78 1.70 -19.75
C GLU A 352 -2.96 2.86 -18.77
N ILE A 353 -3.77 2.69 -17.71
CA ILE A 353 -4.05 3.75 -16.73
C ILE A 353 -2.80 4.07 -15.90
N GLU A 354 -2.50 5.36 -15.81
CA GLU A 354 -1.46 5.88 -14.92
C GLU A 354 -1.80 5.64 -13.44
N GLY A 355 -0.85 5.08 -12.69
CA GLY A 355 -0.99 4.77 -11.27
C GLY A 355 -1.42 3.33 -10.98
N VAL A 356 -1.76 2.54 -12.02
CA VAL A 356 -1.95 1.10 -11.91
C VAL A 356 -0.60 0.38 -11.98
N ASP A 357 -0.36 -0.53 -11.05
CA ASP A 357 0.83 -1.38 -11.01
C ASP A 357 0.69 -2.53 -12.01
N LYS A 358 1.40 -2.41 -13.12
CA LYS A 358 1.36 -3.36 -14.24
C LYS A 358 1.99 -4.72 -13.90
N THR A 359 2.83 -4.79 -12.87
CA THR A 359 3.56 -6.01 -12.52
C THR A 359 2.80 -6.94 -11.58
N ARG A 360 1.83 -6.40 -10.84
CA ARG A 360 1.06 -7.14 -9.82
C ARG A 360 -0.41 -7.29 -10.14
N THR A 361 -0.95 -6.50 -11.07
CA THR A 361 -2.37 -6.57 -11.43
C THR A 361 -2.70 -7.90 -12.09
N VAL A 362 -3.74 -8.58 -11.59
CA VAL A 362 -4.15 -9.92 -12.02
C VAL A 362 -5.64 -9.96 -12.32
N THR A 363 -6.05 -10.83 -13.24
CA THR A 363 -7.46 -11.09 -13.56
C THR A 363 -7.72 -12.59 -13.60
N ASN A 364 -8.96 -13.00 -13.38
CA ASN A 364 -9.40 -14.37 -13.56
C ASN A 364 -9.78 -14.67 -15.03
N ASP A 365 -9.75 -13.67 -15.90
CA ASP A 365 -10.00 -13.83 -17.33
C ASP A 365 -8.74 -14.30 -18.06
N ILE A 366 -8.66 -15.61 -18.30
CA ILE A 366 -7.49 -16.26 -18.89
C ILE A 366 -7.26 -15.82 -20.34
N HIS A 367 -8.34 -15.56 -21.09
CA HIS A 367 -8.23 -15.11 -22.48
C HIS A 367 -7.67 -13.70 -22.56
N ALA A 368 -8.10 -12.80 -21.66
CA ALA A 368 -7.52 -11.47 -21.56
C ALA A 368 -6.02 -11.52 -21.22
N ILE A 369 -5.61 -12.40 -20.30
CA ILE A 369 -4.19 -12.60 -19.96
C ILE A 369 -3.40 -13.12 -21.17
N TYR A 370 -3.94 -14.10 -21.88
CA TYR A 370 -3.30 -14.66 -23.07
C TYR A 370 -3.06 -13.60 -24.14
N GLN A 371 -4.05 -12.73 -24.40
CA GLN A 371 -3.94 -11.67 -25.41
C GLN A 371 -2.92 -10.60 -25.04
N VAL A 372 -2.83 -10.23 -23.76
CA VAL A 372 -1.99 -9.10 -23.32
C VAL A 372 -0.58 -9.54 -22.90
N LEU A 373 -0.44 -10.64 -22.16
CA LEU A 373 0.83 -11.10 -21.58
C LEU A 373 1.41 -12.34 -22.28
N GLY A 374 0.62 -13.05 -23.07
CA GLY A 374 1.06 -14.22 -23.83
C GLY A 374 0.85 -15.57 -23.14
N ILE A 375 1.39 -16.62 -23.76
CA ILE A 375 1.11 -18.03 -23.44
C ILE A 375 1.59 -18.42 -22.04
N GLU A 376 2.81 -18.05 -21.64
CA GLU A 376 3.36 -18.44 -20.33
C GLU A 376 2.63 -17.79 -19.15
N ALA A 377 2.18 -16.55 -19.33
CA ALA A 377 1.36 -15.88 -18.33
C ALA A 377 -0.01 -16.56 -18.20
N ALA A 378 -0.63 -16.92 -19.33
CA ALA A 378 -1.90 -17.67 -19.33
C ALA A 378 -1.74 -19.06 -18.69
N ARG A 379 -0.63 -19.78 -18.97
CA ARG A 379 -0.31 -21.07 -18.34
C ARG A 379 -0.25 -20.95 -16.82
N ASN A 380 0.47 -19.95 -16.31
CA ASN A 380 0.57 -19.72 -14.88
C ASN A 380 -0.77 -19.28 -14.28
N ALA A 381 -1.58 -18.49 -15.01
CA ALA A 381 -2.91 -18.10 -14.58
C ALA A 381 -3.86 -19.31 -14.44
N ILE A 382 -3.83 -20.24 -15.40
CA ILE A 382 -4.60 -21.50 -15.34
C ILE A 382 -4.20 -22.31 -14.10
N ILE A 383 -2.90 -22.47 -13.84
CA ILE A 383 -2.40 -23.23 -12.69
C ILE A 383 -2.84 -22.58 -11.37
N ASN A 384 -2.67 -21.26 -11.24
CA ASN A 384 -3.03 -20.54 -10.02
C ASN A 384 -4.54 -20.55 -9.76
N GLU A 385 -5.35 -20.40 -10.82
CA GLU A 385 -6.80 -20.41 -10.71
C GLU A 385 -7.33 -21.82 -10.41
N ALA A 386 -6.74 -22.88 -10.98
CA ALA A 386 -7.12 -24.25 -10.68
C ALA A 386 -6.77 -24.68 -9.24
N TYR A 387 -5.79 -24.03 -8.61
CA TYR A 387 -5.38 -24.29 -7.23
C TYR A 387 -6.14 -23.45 -6.19
N SER A 388 -6.77 -22.35 -6.61
CA SER A 388 -7.48 -21.41 -5.74
C SER A 388 -8.88 -21.92 -5.37
#